data_AF-G5QKW6-F1
#
_entry.id   AF-G5QKW6-F1
#
_cell.length_a   1.000
_cell.length_b   1.000
_cell.length_c   1.000
_cell.angle_alpha   90.00
_cell.angle_beta   90.00
_cell.angle_gamma   90.00
#
_symmetry.space_group_name_H-M   'P 1'
#
loop_
_entity.id
_entity.type
_entity.pdbx_description
1 polymer ?
#
loop_
_entity_poly.entity_id
_entity_poly.type
_entity_poly.pdbx_seq_one_letter_code
_entity_poly.pdbx_strand_id
1 'polypeptide(L)' 'TNATEPYRAYLDPSRFGLNFSALVFVTLREGDRQAVSAFEAAVKEIPQIIQAQRLTSTLVMKTIVKDRALPI' A
#
# COMPACT_ATOMS: atom_id res chain seq x y z
N THR A 1 -6.39 26.62 -15.10
CA THR A 1 -5.26 25.67 -15.14
C THR A 1 -5.83 24.33 -15.54
N ASN A 2 -5.58 23.87 -16.79
CA ASN A 2 -6.18 22.64 -17.29
C ASN A 2 -5.54 21.43 -16.59
N ALA A 3 -6.34 20.70 -15.82
CA ALA A 3 -5.94 19.41 -15.27
C ALA A 3 -6.04 18.37 -16.39
N THR A 4 -4.90 17.89 -16.89
CA THR A 4 -4.84 16.70 -17.73
C THR A 4 -5.12 15.48 -16.86
N GLU A 5 -6.15 14.70 -17.21
CA GLU A 5 -6.39 13.44 -16.51
C GLU A 5 -5.21 12.49 -16.72
N PRO A 6 -4.76 11.79 -15.67
CA PRO A 6 -3.67 10.84 -15.79
C PRO A 6 -4.10 9.63 -16.62
N TYR A 7 -3.36 9.33 -17.68
CA TYR A 7 -3.51 8.08 -18.41
C TYR A 7 -3.06 6.90 -17.54
N ARG A 8 -3.99 6.00 -17.19
CA ARG A 8 -3.70 4.79 -16.40
C ARG A 8 -3.77 3.54 -17.29
N ALA A 9 -2.63 2.87 -17.47
CA ALA A 9 -2.59 1.55 -18.09
C ALA A 9 -2.95 0.48 -17.05
N TYR A 10 -3.83 -0.45 -17.42
CA TYR A 10 -4.13 -1.64 -16.62
C TYR A 10 -3.17 -2.75 -17.03
N LEU A 11 -2.24 -3.07 -16.14
CA LEU A 11 -1.32 -4.19 -16.29
C LEU A 11 -1.88 -5.39 -15.54
N ASP A 12 -1.81 -6.56 -16.15
CA ASP A 12 -2.11 -7.84 -15.51
C ASP A 12 -0.92 -8.26 -14.64
N PRO A 13 -1.02 -8.23 -13.29
CA PRO A 13 0.10 -8.53 -12.40
C PRO A 13 0.59 -9.98 -12.54
N SER A 14 -0.29 -10.91 -12.94
CA SER A 14 0.06 -12.33 -13.08
C SER A 14 1.15 -12.55 -14.14
N ARG A 15 1.18 -11.72 -15.20
CA ARG A 15 2.21 -11.74 -16.24
C ARG A 15 3.61 -11.36 -15.74
N PHE A 16 3.70 -10.79 -14.55
CA PHE A 16 4.96 -10.35 -13.92
C PHE A 16 5.33 -11.18 -12.68
N GLY A 17 4.66 -12.32 -12.45
CA GLY A 17 4.89 -13.19 -11.28
C GLY A 17 4.39 -12.57 -9.97
N LEU A 18 3.48 -11.60 -10.06
CA LEU A 18 2.85 -10.93 -8.93
C LEU A 18 1.49 -11.59 -8.60
N ASN A 19 1.54 -12.87 -8.25
CA ASN A 19 0.35 -13.71 -8.09
C ASN A 19 -0.33 -13.55 -6.73
N PHE A 20 0.27 -12.81 -5.80
CA PHE A 20 -0.21 -12.68 -4.44
C PHE A 20 -0.56 -11.22 -4.10
N SER A 21 -1.78 -11.03 -3.60
CA SER A 21 -2.26 -9.76 -3.05
C SER A 21 -2.63 -9.95 -1.60
N ALA A 22 -2.13 -9.08 -0.72
CA ALA A 22 -2.51 -9.06 0.69
C ALA A 22 -3.18 -7.73 1.06
N LEU A 23 -4.07 -7.82 2.05
CA LEU A 23 -4.65 -6.68 2.76
C LEU A 23 -4.05 -6.65 4.16
N VAL A 24 -3.36 -5.56 4.50
CA VAL A 24 -2.69 -5.38 5.78
C VAL A 24 -3.40 -4.29 6.57
N PHE A 25 -3.78 -4.61 7.82
CA PHE A 25 -4.37 -3.66 8.76
C PHE A 25 -3.31 -3.27 9.80
N VAL A 26 -3.05 -1.96 9.93
CA VAL A 26 -2.12 -1.43 10.92
C VAL A 26 -2.85 -0.50 11.87
N THR A 27 -2.78 -0.81 13.16
CA THR A 27 -3.27 0.05 14.23
C THR A 27 -2.09 0.72 14.90
N LEU A 28 -2.04 2.04 14.87
CA LEU A 28 -1.02 2.82 15.58
C LEU A 28 -1.52 3.10 16.99
N ARG A 29 -0.69 2.84 18.01
CA ARG A 29 -0.99 3.26 19.39
C ARG A 29 -0.99 4.80 19.47
N GLU A 30 -1.81 5.34 20.36
CA GLU A 30 -2.24 6.74 20.39
C GLU A 30 -1.21 7.80 19.92
N GLY A 31 -1.58 8.49 18.84
CA GLY A 31 -1.74 9.94 18.87
C GLY A 31 -0.54 10.82 18.54
N ASP A 32 0.69 10.30 18.50
CA ASP A 32 1.80 11.12 18.04
C ASP A 32 1.69 11.32 16.52
N ARG A 33 1.27 12.53 16.11
CA ARG A 33 1.20 12.94 14.70
C ARG A 33 2.54 12.71 14.00
N GLN A 34 3.65 12.80 14.73
CA GLN A 34 4.99 12.53 14.20
C GLN A 34 5.16 11.05 13.87
N ALA A 35 4.72 10.14 14.74
CA ALA A 35 4.77 8.70 14.49
C ALA A 35 3.90 8.30 13.28
N VAL A 36 2.70 8.90 13.16
CA VAL A 36 1.83 8.69 11.99
C VAL A 36 2.49 9.19 10.71
N SER A 37 3.04 10.41 10.72
CA SER A 37 3.72 11.00 9.57
C SER A 37 4.95 10.19 9.14
N ALA A 38 5.77 9.76 10.11
CA ALA A 38 6.93 8.92 9.85
C ALA A 38 6.54 7.56 9.28
N PHE A 39 5.46 6.95 9.78
CA PHE A 39 4.92 5.71 9.24
C PHE A 39 4.42 5.90 7.80
N GLU A 40 3.64 6.95 7.54
CA GLU A 40 3.14 7.26 6.20
C GLU A 40 4.27 7.53 5.21
N ALA A 41 5.35 8.21 5.64
CA ALA A 41 6.55 8.42 4.83
C ALA A 41 7.23 7.09 4.51
N ALA A 42 7.44 6.22 5.50
CA ALA A 42 8.07 4.92 5.30
C ALA A 42 7.24 4.01 4.36
N VAL A 43 5.90 4.03 4.47
CA VAL A 43 5.00 3.25 3.62
C VAL A 43 5.14 3.62 2.14
N LYS A 44 5.36 4.90 1.81
CA LYS A 44 5.53 5.36 0.42
C LYS A 44 6.78 4.80 -0.25
N GLU A 45 7.80 4.47 0.54
CA GLU A 45 9.06 3.91 0.05
C GLU A 45 9.00 2.40 -0.20
N ILE A 46 7.87 1.73 0.07
CA ILE A 46 7.70 0.30 -0.12
C ILE A 46 7.02 0.04 -1.48
N PRO A 47 7.73 -0.41 -2.53
CA PRO A 47 7.18 -0.56 -3.88
C PRO A 47 6.04 -1.58 -3.98
N GLN A 48 5.98 -2.52 -3.03
CA GLN A 48 4.95 -3.55 -2.97
C GLN A 48 3.61 -2.98 -2.48
N ILE A 49 3.56 -1.79 -1.87
CA ILE A 49 2.33 -1.15 -1.40
C ILE A 49 1.77 -0.30 -2.54
N ILE A 50 0.70 -0.78 -3.17
CA ILE A 50 0.08 -0.10 -4.32
C ILE A 50 -1.05 0.85 -3.91
N GLN A 51 -1.55 0.71 -2.67
CA GLN A 51 -2.59 1.56 -2.11
C GLN A 51 -2.50 1.52 -0.59
N ALA A 52 -2.57 2.70 0.03
CA ALA A 52 -2.73 2.85 1.46
C ALA A 52 -3.90 3.81 1.73
N GLN A 53 -4.81 3.44 2.61
CA GLN A 53 -5.93 4.26 3.03
C GLN A 53 -5.97 4.35 4.55
N ARG A 54 -6.07 5.59 5.05
CA ARG A 54 -6.27 5.84 6.47
C ARG A 54 -7.76 5.86 6.78
N LEU A 55 -8.16 4.96 7.66
CA LEU A 55 -9.44 4.96 8.37
C LEU A 55 -9.22 5.56 9.76
N THR A 56 -10.28 5.99 10.43
CA THR A 56 -10.28 6.82 11.65
C THR A 56 -9.13 6.54 12.64
N SER A 57 -8.85 5.27 12.94
CA SER A 57 -7.72 4.82 13.79
C SER A 57 -6.85 3.70 13.18
N THR A 58 -7.07 3.34 11.92
CA THR A 58 -6.47 2.15 11.28
C THR A 58 -6.01 2.47 9.87
N LEU A 59 -4.82 2.03 9.48
CA LEU A 59 -4.39 2.06 8.08
C LEU A 59 -4.67 0.72 7.41
N VAL A 60 -5.29 0.76 6.23
CA VAL A 60 -5.52 -0.38 5.35
C VAL A 60 -4.60 -0.26 4.15
N MET A 61 -3.78 -1.27 3.90
CA MET A 61 -2.84 -1.28 2.79
C MET A 61 -3.10 -2.48 1.89
N LYS A 62 -3.17 -2.21 0.57
CA LYS A 62 -3.15 -3.26 -0.45
C LYS A 62 -1.73 -3.40 -0.95
N THR A 63 -1.21 -4.61 -0.86
CA THR A 63 0.11 -4.94 -1.35
C THR A 63 0.04 -6.00 -2.45
N ILE A 64 0.95 -5.88 -3.42
CA ILE A 64 1.21 -6.88 -4.44
C ILE A 64 2.64 -7.39 -4.24
N VAL A 65 2.81 -8.70 -4.09
CA VAL A 65 4.10 -9.34 -3.79
C VAL A 65 4.42 -10.36 -4.88
N LYS A 66 5.70 -10.45 -5.28
CA LYS A 66 6.18 -11.58 -6.09
C LYS A 66 6.02 -12.87 -5.30
N ASP A 67 5.78 -13.98 -6.00
CA ASP A 67 5.62 -15.31 -5.43
C ASP A 67 6.61 -15.54 -4.27
N ARG A 68 6.06 -15.60 -3.06
CA ARG A 68 6.78 -15.88 -1.82
C ARG A 68 5.96 -16.95 -1.12
N ALA A 69 6.60 -18.06 -0.78
CA ALA A 69 5.99 -19.08 0.07
C ALA A 69 5.44 -18.40 1.33
N LEU A 70 4.13 -18.50 1.55
CA LEU A 70 3.50 -17.96 2.73
C LEU A 70 4.04 -18.72 3.96
N PRO A 71 4.43 -18.04 5.05
CA PRO A 71 4.58 -18.71 6.32
C PRO A 71 3.18 -19.19 6.74
N ILE A 72 3.01 -20.52 6.81
CA ILE A 72 1.86 -21.19 7.43
C ILE A 72 1.84 -20.95 8.93
#